data_AF-A0AAV5T9R1-F1
#
_entry.id   AF-A0AAV5T9R1-F1
#
_cell.length_a   1.000
_cell.length_b   1.000
_cell.length_c   1.000
_cell.angle_alpha   90.00
_cell.angle_beta   90.00
_cell.angle_gamma   90.00
#
_symmetry.space_group_name_H-M   'P 1'
#
loop_
_entity.id
_entity.type
_entity.pdbx_description
1 polymer ?
#
loop_
_entity_poly.entity_id
_entity_poly.type
_entity_poly.pdbx_seq_one_letter_code
_entity_poly.pdbx_strand_id
1 'polypeptide(L)'
;MVYILLHFNRTFTDEYSPIFEMFTALEFRILLCHFVLQGVVGMSSRLIVMYNQYFGTALHHESKPLIFASLSHIAMYSFFCGGYEKTPPESIIIVVVTEGTNTLHSWFWACALIYEYVSVRQLLIVFVCHFGIGAMLFAVILNYNKREKTNLEVGAQIDRYSIAFTYQIRENLVALRAVLGLTKRIVLLNIPLLSMAFFVRTIANTDRDVQKNFTFAFFDIMISIYPLIIAGYVPFSDPIFERSMLRLPYGKDIFAMLSFFFRRKRRVKESTATIHETDIYFKMLNNSI
;
A
#
# COMPACT_ATOMS: atom_id res chain seq x y z
N MET A 1 -13.04 -0.28 31.42
CA MET A 1 -12.48 0.02 30.07
C MET A 1 -11.60 1.27 30.04
N VAL A 2 -12.01 2.40 30.64
CA VAL A 2 -11.23 3.65 30.67
C VAL A 2 -9.84 3.51 31.34
N TYR A 3 -9.74 2.68 32.39
CA TYR A 3 -8.48 2.43 33.10
C TYR A 3 -7.49 1.52 32.36
N ILE A 4 -7.95 0.65 31.46
CA ILE A 4 -7.08 -0.23 30.66
C ILE A 4 -6.48 0.54 29.47
N LEU A 5 -7.22 1.51 28.93
CA LEU A 5 -6.72 2.44 27.91
C LEU A 5 -5.66 3.42 28.46
N LEU A 6 -5.73 3.77 29.75
CA LEU A 6 -4.70 4.60 30.42
C LEU A 6 -3.39 3.84 30.68
N HIS A 7 -3.43 2.51 30.75
CA HIS A 7 -2.25 1.69 31.07
C HIS A 7 -1.47 1.18 29.86
N PHE A 8 -1.98 1.39 28.63
CA PHE A 8 -1.17 1.33 27.41
C PHE A 8 -0.28 2.57 27.33
N ASN A 9 0.78 2.54 28.15
CA ASN A 9 2.01 3.32 28.07
C ASN A 9 1.91 4.67 27.33
N ARG A 10 1.28 5.65 28.00
CA ARG A 10 1.16 7.04 27.55
C ARG A 10 2.49 7.75 27.25
N THR A 11 3.61 7.20 27.69
CA THR A 11 4.96 7.79 27.51
C THR A 11 5.53 7.63 26.09
N PHE A 12 4.82 6.94 25.19
CA PHE A 12 5.30 6.70 23.82
C PHE A 12 4.34 7.16 22.71
N THR A 13 3.13 7.63 23.04
CA THR A 13 2.04 7.93 22.08
C THR A 13 1.67 9.41 22.04
N ASP A 14 2.62 10.32 22.26
CA ASP A 14 2.32 11.76 22.29
C ASP A 14 1.94 12.36 20.91
N GLU A 15 2.18 11.64 19.80
CA GLU A 15 1.89 12.14 18.46
C GLU A 15 0.57 11.65 17.83
N TYR A 16 0.08 10.46 18.19
CA TYR A 16 -1.08 9.81 17.55
C TYR A 16 -1.93 9.06 18.57
N SER A 17 -3.22 8.85 18.26
CA SER A 17 -4.02 7.98 19.11
C SER A 17 -3.45 6.55 19.10
N PRO A 18 -3.38 5.86 20.25
CA PRO A 18 -2.89 4.48 20.32
C PRO A 18 -3.72 3.53 19.45
N ILE A 19 -4.99 3.88 19.23
CA ILE A 19 -5.92 3.18 18.36
C ILE A 19 -5.47 3.30 16.89
N PHE A 20 -5.13 4.51 16.44
CA PHE A 20 -4.64 4.75 15.08
C PHE A 20 -3.32 4.02 14.79
N GLU A 21 -2.35 4.04 15.72
CA GLU A 21 -1.10 3.29 15.54
C GLU A 21 -1.34 1.79 15.45
N MET A 22 -2.23 1.25 16.30
CA MET A 22 -2.57 -0.17 16.28
C MET A 22 -3.22 -0.57 14.94
N PHE A 23 -4.15 0.23 14.43
CA PHE A 23 -4.77 0.00 13.12
C PHE A 23 -3.77 0.05 11.99
N THR A 24 -2.98 1.13 11.93
CA THR A 24 -1.99 1.33 10.86
C THR A 24 -0.94 0.22 10.87
N ALA A 25 -0.48 -0.20 12.05
CA ALA A 25 0.47 -1.29 12.19
C ALA A 25 -0.10 -2.65 11.78
N LEU A 26 -1.37 -2.91 12.11
CA LEU A 26 -2.05 -4.17 11.77
C LEU A 26 -2.35 -4.26 10.27
N GLU A 27 -2.95 -3.21 9.72
CA GLU A 27 -3.25 -3.08 8.29
C GLU A 27 -1.96 -3.23 7.48
N PHE A 28 -0.88 -2.59 7.95
CA PHE A 28 0.42 -2.73 7.32
C PHE A 28 0.96 -4.17 7.33
N ARG A 29 0.86 -4.89 8.45
CA ARG A 29 1.30 -6.30 8.56
C ARG A 29 0.50 -7.21 7.64
N ILE A 30 -0.81 -6.97 7.55
CA ILE A 30 -1.73 -7.70 6.69
C ILE A 30 -1.37 -7.46 5.22
N LEU A 31 -1.24 -6.20 4.82
CA LEU A 31 -0.84 -5.82 3.46
C LEU A 31 0.53 -6.39 3.10
N LEU A 32 1.51 -6.32 4.01
CA LEU A 32 2.84 -6.86 3.79
C LEU A 32 2.80 -8.38 3.56
N CYS A 33 2.06 -9.11 4.40
CA CYS A 33 1.87 -10.55 4.26
C CYS A 33 1.19 -10.88 2.93
N HIS A 34 0.15 -10.11 2.57
CA HIS A 34 -0.59 -10.27 1.31
C HIS A 34 0.33 -10.08 0.11
N PHE A 35 1.09 -8.99 0.07
CA PHE A 35 2.01 -8.71 -1.02
C PHE A 35 3.15 -9.73 -1.13
N VAL A 36 3.72 -10.17 0.00
CA VAL A 36 4.77 -11.20 0.01
C VAL A 36 4.25 -12.51 -0.58
N LEU A 37 3.08 -12.96 -0.10
CA LEU A 37 2.47 -14.19 -0.56
C LEU A 37 2.00 -14.10 -2.02
N GLN A 38 1.38 -13.00 -2.43
CA GLN A 38 1.01 -12.76 -3.83
C GLN A 38 2.25 -12.77 -4.74
N GLY A 39 3.36 -12.19 -4.28
CA GLY A 39 4.63 -12.25 -4.99
C GLY A 39 5.16 -13.69 -5.13
N VAL A 40 5.21 -14.46 -4.04
CA VAL A 40 5.73 -15.84 -4.06
C VAL A 40 4.85 -16.78 -4.89
N VAL A 41 3.53 -16.74 -4.70
CA VAL A 41 2.55 -17.56 -5.44
C VAL A 41 2.46 -17.12 -6.90
N GLY A 42 2.45 -15.82 -7.16
CA GLY A 42 2.45 -15.25 -8.52
C GLY A 42 3.72 -15.63 -9.29
N MET A 43 4.90 -15.46 -8.69
CA MET A 43 6.17 -15.85 -9.32
C MET A 43 6.25 -17.35 -9.59
N SER A 44 5.89 -18.19 -8.62
CA SER A 44 5.97 -19.65 -8.77
C SER A 44 5.01 -20.16 -9.84
N SER A 45 3.75 -19.70 -9.86
CA SER A 45 2.80 -20.04 -10.92
C SER A 45 3.27 -19.59 -12.31
N ARG A 46 3.89 -18.41 -12.43
CA ARG A 46 4.45 -17.90 -13.70
C ARG A 46 5.66 -18.68 -14.17
N LEU A 47 6.59 -19.06 -13.28
CA LEU A 47 7.73 -19.91 -13.62
C LEU A 47 7.28 -21.28 -14.14
N ILE A 48 6.21 -21.84 -13.56
CA ILE A 48 5.61 -23.10 -14.02
C ILE A 48 4.97 -22.92 -15.41
N VAL A 49 4.27 -21.81 -15.66
CA VAL A 49 3.70 -21.51 -16.99
C VAL A 49 4.81 -21.34 -18.03
N MET A 50 5.87 -20.58 -17.72
CA MET A 50 7.02 -20.41 -18.61
C MET A 50 7.70 -21.75 -18.91
N TYR A 51 7.93 -22.58 -17.90
CA TYR A 51 8.49 -23.92 -18.10
C TYR A 51 7.62 -24.76 -19.05
N ASN A 52 6.30 -24.76 -18.86
CA ASN A 52 5.38 -25.49 -19.72
C ASN A 52 5.28 -24.90 -21.14
N GLN A 53 5.38 -23.59 -21.32
CA GLN A 53 5.37 -22.96 -22.64
C GLN A 53 6.65 -23.26 -23.44
N TYR A 54 7.80 -23.36 -22.78
CA TYR A 54 9.08 -23.60 -23.45
C TYR A 54 9.42 -25.09 -23.60
N PHE A 55 9.00 -25.94 -22.66
CA PHE A 55 9.40 -27.36 -22.60
C PHE A 55 8.21 -28.33 -22.64
N GLY A 56 6.97 -27.83 -22.54
CA GLY A 56 5.78 -28.67 -22.54
C GLY A 56 5.41 -29.15 -23.94
N THR A 57 5.11 -30.44 -24.06
CA THR A 57 4.54 -31.01 -25.29
C THR A 57 3.14 -30.44 -25.51
N ALA A 58 2.90 -29.89 -26.71
CA ALA A 58 1.76 -29.03 -27.06
C ALA A 58 0.36 -29.65 -26.93
N LEU A 59 0.20 -30.87 -26.40
CA LEU A 59 -1.01 -31.65 -26.66
C LEU A 59 -2.15 -31.52 -25.64
N HIS A 60 -1.97 -31.31 -24.33
CA HIS A 60 -3.13 -31.28 -23.41
C HIS A 60 -3.16 -30.09 -22.44
N HIS A 61 -4.08 -29.18 -22.75
CA HIS A 61 -4.68 -28.12 -21.94
C HIS A 61 -5.26 -28.66 -20.62
N GLU A 62 -4.46 -28.78 -19.56
CA GLU A 62 -5.02 -28.84 -18.20
C GLU A 62 -4.34 -27.82 -17.29
N SER A 63 -5.12 -26.79 -16.97
CA SER A 63 -4.82 -25.63 -16.13
C SER A 63 -4.71 -25.97 -14.63
N LYS A 64 -4.06 -27.08 -14.27
CA LYS A 64 -3.69 -27.44 -12.89
C LYS A 64 -2.95 -26.31 -12.14
N PRO A 65 -1.97 -25.61 -12.74
CA PRO A 65 -1.35 -24.45 -12.09
C PRO A 65 -2.31 -23.27 -11.89
N LEU A 66 -3.31 -23.10 -12.75
CA LEU A 66 -4.32 -22.05 -12.61
C LEU A 66 -5.31 -22.35 -11.47
N ILE A 67 -5.68 -23.62 -11.32
CA ILE A 67 -6.51 -24.12 -10.21
C ILE A 67 -5.76 -23.93 -8.89
N PHE A 68 -4.47 -24.28 -8.84
CA PHE A 68 -3.64 -24.08 -7.65
C PHE A 68 -3.49 -22.59 -7.29
N ALA A 69 -3.31 -21.71 -8.28
CA ALA A 69 -3.29 -20.27 -8.06
C ALA A 69 -4.63 -19.73 -7.50
N SER A 70 -5.77 -20.22 -8.02
CA SER A 70 -7.10 -19.82 -7.51
C SER A 70 -7.36 -20.34 -6.09
N LEU A 71 -6.95 -21.58 -5.79
CA LEU A 71 -7.09 -22.18 -4.46
C LEU A 71 -6.18 -21.49 -3.44
N SER A 72 -4.98 -21.10 -3.84
CA SER A 72 -4.05 -20.33 -3.00
C SER A 72 -4.63 -18.94 -2.68
N HIS A 73 -5.26 -18.28 -3.67
CA HIS A 73 -5.94 -17.00 -3.47
C HIS A 73 -7.12 -17.12 -2.48
N ILE A 74 -7.94 -18.17 -2.60
CA ILE A 74 -9.08 -18.43 -1.70
C ILE A 74 -8.61 -18.78 -0.28
N ALA A 75 -7.60 -19.64 -0.13
CA ALA A 75 -7.04 -20.00 1.18
C ALA A 75 -6.41 -18.77 1.89
N MET A 76 -5.81 -17.86 1.11
CA MET A 76 -5.29 -16.61 1.64
C MET A 76 -6.38 -15.66 2.11
N TYR A 77 -7.47 -15.49 1.34
CA TYR A 77 -8.62 -14.70 1.76
C TYR A 77 -9.15 -15.17 3.12
N SER A 78 -9.25 -16.49 3.32
CA SER A 78 -9.64 -17.10 4.59
C SER A 78 -8.64 -16.87 5.73
N PHE A 79 -7.33 -16.91 5.46
CA PHE A 79 -6.30 -16.59 6.46
C PHE A 79 -6.35 -15.12 6.89
N PHE A 80 -6.62 -14.20 5.95
CA PHE A 80 -6.82 -12.79 6.26
C PHE A 80 -8.03 -12.59 7.14
N CYS A 81 -9.17 -13.21 6.83
CA CYS A 81 -10.36 -13.18 7.70
C CYS A 81 -10.06 -13.62 9.14
N GLY A 82 -9.13 -14.56 9.36
CA GLY A 82 -8.70 -14.99 10.70
C GLY A 82 -7.84 -13.97 11.46
N GLY A 83 -7.06 -13.13 10.76
CA GLY A 83 -6.29 -12.05 11.38
C GLY A 83 -7.14 -10.86 11.85
N TYR A 84 -8.36 -10.73 11.32
CA TYR A 84 -9.29 -9.64 11.57
C TYR A 84 -10.13 -9.77 12.84
N GLU A 85 -10.03 -10.88 13.58
CA GLU A 85 -10.84 -11.19 14.77
C GLU A 85 -10.70 -10.17 15.93
N LYS A 86 -9.76 -9.22 15.84
CA LYS A 86 -9.46 -8.22 16.89
C LYS A 86 -9.80 -6.77 16.51
N THR A 87 -10.48 -6.55 15.39
CA THR A 87 -10.76 -5.21 14.81
C THR A 87 -12.24 -4.85 15.06
N PRO A 88 -12.60 -3.58 15.31
CA PRO A 88 -14.01 -3.17 15.28
C PRO A 88 -14.62 -3.54 13.92
N PRO A 89 -15.84 -4.10 13.93
CA PRO A 89 -16.47 -4.68 12.74
C PRO A 89 -16.65 -3.66 11.61
N GLU A 90 -16.78 -2.37 11.93
CA GLU A 90 -16.95 -1.29 10.96
C GLU A 90 -15.74 -1.15 10.03
N SER A 91 -14.51 -1.25 10.59
CA SER A 91 -13.29 -1.16 9.79
C SER A 91 -13.14 -2.34 8.84
N ILE A 92 -13.58 -3.53 9.26
CA ILE A 92 -13.56 -4.74 8.41
C ILE A 92 -14.51 -4.56 7.23
N ILE A 93 -15.71 -4.01 7.47
CA ILE A 93 -16.68 -3.73 6.41
C ILE A 93 -16.09 -2.77 5.38
N ILE A 94 -15.44 -1.69 5.82
CA ILE A 94 -14.82 -0.72 4.91
C ILE A 94 -13.75 -1.38 4.04
N VAL A 95 -12.89 -2.22 4.64
CA VAL A 95 -11.85 -2.95 3.90
C VAL A 95 -12.48 -3.93 2.90
N VAL A 96 -13.44 -4.75 3.35
CA VAL A 96 -14.11 -5.75 2.49
C VAL A 96 -14.83 -5.07 1.32
N VAL A 97 -15.52 -3.95 1.57
CA VAL A 97 -16.18 -3.17 0.52
C VAL A 97 -15.16 -2.56 -0.43
N THR A 98 -14.06 -2.00 0.08
CA THR A 98 -13.02 -1.36 -0.76
C THR A 98 -12.29 -2.38 -1.62
N GLU A 99 -11.79 -3.46 -1.01
CA GLU A 99 -11.09 -4.54 -1.70
C GLU A 99 -12.02 -5.32 -2.64
N GLY A 100 -13.25 -5.59 -2.22
CA GLY A 100 -14.27 -6.22 -3.04
C GLY A 100 -14.59 -5.39 -4.29
N THR A 101 -14.74 -4.07 -4.12
CA THR A 101 -14.99 -3.15 -5.24
C THR A 101 -13.79 -3.09 -6.19
N ASN A 102 -12.57 -2.98 -5.66
CA ASN A 102 -11.34 -3.01 -6.48
C ASN A 102 -11.19 -4.32 -7.25
N THR A 103 -11.52 -5.45 -6.62
CA THR A 103 -11.45 -6.78 -7.23
C THR A 103 -12.49 -6.92 -8.33
N LEU A 104 -13.75 -6.56 -8.08
CA LEU A 104 -14.83 -6.59 -9.07
C LEU A 104 -14.52 -5.68 -10.26
N HIS A 105 -13.98 -4.48 -10.00
CA HIS A 105 -13.54 -3.57 -11.05
C HIS A 105 -12.43 -4.17 -11.91
N SER A 106 -11.42 -4.80 -11.29
CA SER A 106 -10.33 -5.48 -12.00
C SER A 106 -10.84 -6.65 -12.84
N TRP A 107 -11.77 -7.44 -12.31
CA TRP A 107 -12.44 -8.54 -13.01
C TRP A 107 -13.22 -8.04 -14.22
N PHE A 108 -14.01 -6.98 -14.05
CA PHE A 108 -14.77 -6.37 -15.14
C PHE A 108 -13.86 -5.99 -16.32
N TRP A 109 -12.75 -5.29 -16.06
CA TRP A 109 -11.80 -4.92 -17.11
C TRP A 109 -11.08 -6.11 -17.74
N ALA A 110 -10.75 -7.14 -16.94
CA ALA A 110 -10.16 -8.36 -17.45
C ALA A 110 -11.13 -9.09 -18.40
N CYS A 111 -12.39 -9.26 -18.01
CA CYS A 111 -13.42 -9.84 -18.87
C CYS A 111 -13.63 -8.99 -20.14
N ALA A 112 -13.74 -7.66 -20.00
CA ALA A 112 -13.90 -6.76 -21.14
C ALA A 112 -12.73 -6.85 -22.14
N LEU A 113 -11.51 -7.08 -21.65
CA LEU A 113 -10.33 -7.30 -22.49
C LEU A 113 -10.33 -8.68 -23.15
N ILE A 114 -10.68 -9.74 -22.41
CA ILE A 114 -10.73 -11.13 -22.92
C ILE A 114 -11.77 -11.31 -24.03
N TYR A 115 -12.95 -10.71 -23.85
CA TYR A 115 -14.02 -10.75 -24.86
C TYR A 115 -13.87 -9.66 -25.94
N GLU A 116 -12.72 -8.97 -25.98
CA GLU A 116 -12.39 -7.95 -26.99
C GLU A 116 -13.38 -6.76 -27.05
N TYR A 117 -14.23 -6.57 -26.03
CA TYR A 117 -15.11 -5.40 -25.91
C TYR A 117 -14.30 -4.10 -25.77
N VAL A 118 -13.11 -4.19 -25.20
CA VAL A 118 -12.20 -3.06 -24.96
C VAL A 118 -10.83 -3.39 -25.52
N SER A 119 -10.32 -2.50 -26.39
CA SER A 119 -8.94 -2.59 -26.88
C SER A 119 -7.94 -2.16 -25.79
N VAL A 120 -6.70 -2.68 -25.88
CA VAL A 120 -5.59 -2.26 -24.99
C VAL A 120 -5.39 -0.73 -25.00
N ARG A 121 -5.61 -0.07 -26.16
CA ARG A 121 -5.49 1.40 -26.27
C ARG A 121 -6.56 2.11 -25.43
N GLN A 122 -7.81 1.65 -25.50
CA GLN A 122 -8.90 2.20 -24.67
C GLN A 122 -8.64 1.96 -23.19
N LEU A 123 -8.15 0.78 -22.80
CA LEU A 123 -7.77 0.48 -21.42
C LEU A 123 -6.70 1.45 -20.89
N LEU A 124 -5.69 1.78 -21.71
CA LEU A 124 -4.67 2.77 -21.35
C LEU A 124 -5.25 4.18 -21.18
N ILE A 125 -6.17 4.59 -22.06
CA ILE A 125 -6.86 5.90 -21.94
C ILE A 125 -7.65 5.93 -20.62
N VAL A 126 -8.43 4.89 -20.35
CA VAL A 126 -9.20 4.74 -19.12
C VAL A 126 -8.29 4.80 -17.89
N PHE A 127 -7.13 4.12 -17.92
CA PHE A 127 -6.15 4.15 -16.84
C PHE A 127 -5.65 5.58 -16.57
N VAL A 128 -5.28 6.33 -17.62
CA VAL A 128 -4.85 7.74 -17.49
C VAL A 128 -5.97 8.61 -16.93
N CYS A 129 -7.21 8.42 -17.38
CA CYS A 129 -8.37 9.14 -16.86
C CYS A 129 -8.62 8.83 -15.37
N HIS A 130 -8.59 7.56 -14.97
CA HIS A 130 -8.76 7.15 -13.57
C HIS A 130 -7.65 7.72 -12.69
N PHE A 131 -6.40 7.66 -13.15
CA PHE A 131 -5.26 8.25 -12.44
C PHE A 131 -5.45 9.77 -12.28
N GLY A 132 -5.86 10.47 -13.34
CA GLY A 132 -6.11 11.91 -13.29
C GLY A 132 -7.21 12.30 -12.30
N ILE A 133 -8.35 11.61 -12.33
CA ILE A 133 -9.47 11.83 -11.39
C ILE A 133 -9.03 11.53 -9.95
N GLY A 134 -8.35 10.39 -9.73
CA GLY A 134 -7.85 10.00 -8.41
C GLY A 134 -6.84 11.01 -7.86
N ALA A 135 -5.90 11.48 -8.67
CA ALA A 135 -4.93 12.50 -8.28
C ALA A 135 -5.60 13.84 -7.94
N MET A 136 -6.62 14.25 -8.70
CA MET A 136 -7.40 15.46 -8.44
C MET A 136 -8.15 15.35 -7.10
N LEU A 137 -8.89 14.26 -6.87
CA LEU A 137 -9.60 14.02 -5.62
C LEU A 137 -8.65 14.00 -4.42
N PHE A 138 -7.52 13.31 -4.56
CA PHE A 138 -6.49 13.27 -3.53
C PHE A 138 -5.95 14.67 -3.20
N ALA A 139 -5.66 15.49 -4.21
CA ALA A 139 -5.19 16.85 -4.03
C ALA A 139 -6.24 17.74 -3.33
N VAL A 140 -7.53 17.60 -3.70
CA VAL A 140 -8.63 18.31 -3.05
C VAL A 140 -8.72 17.94 -1.57
N ILE A 141 -8.71 16.64 -1.24
CA ILE A 141 -8.77 16.15 0.14
C ILE A 141 -7.56 16.65 0.95
N LEU A 142 -6.36 16.58 0.37
CA LEU A 142 -5.14 17.05 1.03
C LEU A 142 -5.18 18.56 1.30
N ASN A 143 -5.63 19.35 0.32
CA ASN A 143 -5.75 20.80 0.47
C ASN A 143 -6.84 21.18 1.48
N TYR A 144 -7.97 20.46 1.49
CA TYR A 144 -9.03 20.64 2.47
C TYR A 144 -8.50 20.41 3.90
N ASN A 145 -7.87 19.27 4.16
CA ASN A 145 -7.32 18.96 5.50
C ASN A 145 -6.21 19.96 5.92
N LYS A 146 -5.38 20.44 4.98
CA LYS A 146 -4.38 21.48 5.26
C LYS A 146 -5.04 22.80 5.65
N ARG A 147 -6.06 23.23 4.90
CA ARG A 147 -6.80 24.46 5.17
C ARG A 147 -7.49 24.39 6.54
N GLU A 148 -8.14 23.28 6.84
CA GLU A 148 -8.78 23.08 8.15
C GLU A 148 -7.75 23.09 9.29
N LYS A 149 -6.56 22.49 9.10
CA LYS A 149 -5.47 22.62 10.07
C LYS A 149 -5.08 24.08 10.32
N THR A 150 -4.88 24.86 9.26
CA THR A 150 -4.54 26.29 9.39
C THR A 150 -5.66 27.09 10.04
N ASN A 151 -6.93 26.79 9.74
CA ASN A 151 -8.07 27.44 10.38
C ASN A 151 -8.11 27.17 11.89
N LEU A 152 -7.77 25.94 12.32
CA LEU A 152 -7.70 25.57 13.74
C LEU A 152 -6.52 26.26 14.47
N GLU A 153 -5.46 26.64 13.76
CA GLU A 153 -4.30 27.35 14.33
C GLU A 153 -4.55 28.84 14.58
N VAL A 154 -5.53 29.46 13.90
CA VAL A 154 -5.81 30.91 13.99
C VAL A 154 -6.49 31.30 15.31
N GLY A 155 -6.96 30.34 16.10
CA GLY A 155 -7.41 30.57 17.49
C GLY A 155 -8.56 29.65 17.89
N ALA A 156 -8.48 29.11 19.10
CA ALA A 156 -9.54 28.29 19.68
C ALA A 156 -10.74 29.17 20.06
N GLN A 157 -11.76 29.22 19.21
CA GLN A 157 -13.07 29.75 19.60
C GLN A 157 -13.75 28.72 20.50
N ILE A 158 -14.20 29.14 21.69
CA ILE A 158 -14.74 28.27 22.75
C ILE A 158 -15.85 27.33 22.23
N ASP A 159 -16.68 27.80 21.31
CA ASP A 159 -17.82 27.03 20.78
C ASP A 159 -17.50 26.18 19.53
N ARG A 160 -16.31 26.33 18.93
CA ARG A 160 -15.94 25.62 17.69
C ARG A 160 -14.77 24.65 17.86
N TYR A 161 -14.08 24.71 18.99
CA TYR A 161 -12.91 23.87 19.21
C TYR A 161 -13.30 22.50 19.75
N SER A 162 -13.08 21.46 18.93
CA SER A 162 -13.19 20.06 19.34
C SER A 162 -11.81 19.41 19.29
N ILE A 163 -11.32 18.98 20.46
CA ILE A 163 -10.03 18.27 20.59
C ILE A 163 -10.00 17.05 19.67
N ALA A 164 -11.09 16.26 19.64
CA ALA A 164 -11.20 15.07 18.82
C ALA A 164 -11.08 15.39 17.32
N PHE A 165 -11.69 16.49 16.86
CA PHE A 165 -11.63 16.91 15.46
C PHE A 165 -10.21 17.33 15.04
N THR A 166 -9.49 18.05 15.90
CA THR A 166 -8.09 18.43 15.65
C THR A 166 -7.19 17.19 15.52
N TYR A 167 -7.37 16.19 16.38
CA TYR A 167 -6.64 14.92 16.28
C TYR A 167 -6.96 14.19 14.97
N GLN A 168 -8.23 14.12 14.58
CA GLN A 168 -8.65 13.49 13.32
C GLN A 168 -8.00 14.14 12.09
N ILE A 169 -7.98 15.48 12.01
CA ILE A 169 -7.33 16.18 10.88
C ILE A 169 -5.83 15.90 10.85
N ARG A 170 -5.18 15.86 12.02
CA ARG A 170 -3.74 15.55 12.12
C ARG A 170 -3.46 14.13 11.64
N GLU A 171 -4.23 13.15 12.11
CA GLU A 171 -4.12 11.75 11.70
C GLU A 171 -4.36 11.59 10.19
N ASN A 172 -5.39 12.23 9.65
CA ASN A 172 -5.67 12.26 8.21
C ASN A 172 -4.50 12.83 7.40
N LEU A 173 -3.91 13.95 7.83
CA LEU A 173 -2.77 14.55 7.12
C LEU A 173 -1.54 13.65 7.14
N VAL A 174 -1.32 12.92 8.21
CA VAL A 174 -0.21 11.96 8.31
C VAL A 174 -0.45 10.76 7.41
N ALA A 175 -1.66 10.19 7.44
CA ALA A 175 -2.05 9.12 6.54
C ALA A 175 -1.91 9.53 5.06
N LEU A 176 -2.39 10.71 4.68
CA LEU A 176 -2.26 11.23 3.32
C LEU A 176 -0.78 11.43 2.91
N ARG A 177 0.08 11.89 3.82
CA ARG A 177 1.52 12.01 3.53
C ARG A 177 2.18 10.64 3.34
N ALA A 178 1.81 9.65 4.15
CA ALA A 178 2.29 8.29 4.03
C ALA A 178 1.87 7.69 2.66
N VAL A 179 0.59 7.84 2.29
CA VAL A 179 0.07 7.44 0.98
C VAL A 179 0.83 8.14 -0.14
N LEU A 180 1.00 9.46 -0.09
CA LEU A 180 1.75 10.20 -1.12
C LEU A 180 3.21 9.71 -1.24
N GLY A 181 3.85 9.43 -0.11
CA GLY A 181 5.20 8.87 -0.06
C GLY A 181 5.29 7.49 -0.71
N LEU A 182 4.28 6.65 -0.52
CA LEU A 182 4.14 5.35 -1.18
C LEU A 182 3.85 5.50 -2.68
N THR A 183 2.87 6.34 -3.05
CA THR A 183 2.49 6.61 -4.44
C THR A 183 3.67 7.10 -5.26
N LYS A 184 4.48 8.04 -4.75
CA LYS A 184 5.66 8.55 -5.45
C LYS A 184 6.63 7.40 -5.84
N ARG A 185 6.81 6.44 -4.95
CA ARG A 185 7.71 5.29 -5.17
C ARG A 185 7.10 4.28 -6.14
N ILE A 186 5.80 4.01 -5.99
CA ILE A 186 5.03 3.17 -6.91
C ILE A 186 5.13 3.74 -8.34
N VAL A 187 4.90 5.05 -8.51
CA VAL A 187 5.03 5.72 -9.82
C VAL A 187 6.45 5.54 -10.38
N LEU A 188 7.48 5.74 -9.56
CA LEU A 188 8.88 5.56 -9.99
C LEU A 188 9.18 4.11 -10.38
N LEU A 189 8.63 3.13 -9.67
CA LEU A 189 8.78 1.71 -9.97
C LEU A 189 8.02 1.29 -11.24
N ASN A 190 6.95 2.01 -11.60
CA ASN A 190 6.20 1.76 -12.84
C ASN A 190 6.91 2.30 -14.09
N ILE A 191 7.84 3.25 -13.98
CA ILE A 191 8.54 3.82 -15.15
C ILE A 191 9.30 2.73 -15.95
N PRO A 192 10.11 1.84 -15.32
CA PRO A 192 10.72 0.72 -16.02
C PRO A 192 9.72 -0.24 -16.65
N LEU A 193 8.62 -0.54 -15.96
CA LEU A 193 7.57 -1.44 -16.46
C LEU A 193 6.88 -0.86 -17.69
N LEU A 194 6.52 0.42 -17.67
CA LEU A 194 5.91 1.11 -18.80
C LEU A 194 6.89 1.23 -19.98
N SER A 195 8.16 1.52 -19.70
CA SER A 195 9.22 1.53 -20.72
C SER A 195 9.36 0.16 -21.38
N MET A 196 9.35 -0.92 -20.59
CA MET A 196 9.37 -2.31 -21.08
C MET A 196 8.14 -2.64 -21.91
N ALA A 197 6.94 -2.28 -21.45
CA ALA A 197 5.70 -2.51 -22.20
C ALA A 197 5.71 -1.78 -23.56
N PHE A 198 6.22 -0.54 -23.59
CA PHE A 198 6.41 0.20 -24.83
C PHE A 198 7.44 -0.49 -25.75
N PHE A 199 8.56 -0.94 -25.19
CA PHE A 199 9.60 -1.66 -25.92
C PHE A 199 9.09 -2.98 -26.52
N VAL A 200 8.35 -3.78 -25.74
CA VAL A 200 7.66 -5.00 -26.21
C VAL A 200 6.80 -4.67 -27.43
N ARG A 201 5.99 -3.61 -27.34
CA ARG A 201 5.11 -3.21 -28.44
C ARG A 201 5.88 -2.78 -29.70
N THR A 202 7.02 -2.12 -29.54
CA THR A 202 7.86 -1.76 -30.69
C THR A 202 8.53 -2.97 -31.34
N ILE A 203 8.98 -3.94 -30.54
CA ILE A 203 9.61 -5.18 -31.05
C ILE A 203 8.59 -6.16 -31.60
N ALA A 204 7.35 -6.16 -31.08
CA ALA A 204 6.30 -7.08 -31.53
C ALA A 204 5.98 -6.96 -33.04
N ASN A 205 6.35 -5.86 -33.68
CA ASN A 205 6.22 -5.65 -35.12
C ASN A 205 7.41 -6.16 -35.95
N THR A 206 8.41 -6.78 -35.33
CA THR A 206 9.58 -7.36 -36.02
C THR A 206 9.48 -8.88 -36.05
N ASP A 207 10.00 -9.52 -37.11
CA ASP A 207 10.00 -10.98 -37.31
C ASP A 207 10.94 -11.75 -36.34
N ARG A 208 11.30 -11.15 -35.19
CA ARG A 208 12.26 -11.71 -34.23
C ARG A 208 11.54 -12.35 -33.05
N ASP A 209 11.00 -13.55 -33.28
CA ASP A 209 10.22 -14.30 -32.29
C ASP A 209 10.96 -14.54 -30.97
N VAL A 210 12.27 -14.82 -31.02
CA VAL A 210 13.09 -15.04 -29.80
C VAL A 210 13.14 -13.80 -28.93
N GLN A 211 13.35 -12.62 -29.52
CA GLN A 211 13.42 -11.35 -28.77
C GLN A 211 12.05 -11.00 -28.18
N LYS A 212 10.98 -11.24 -28.93
CA LYS A 212 9.60 -11.05 -28.49
C LYS A 212 9.27 -11.92 -27.27
N ASN A 213 9.52 -13.23 -27.37
CA ASN A 213 9.25 -14.18 -26.28
C ASN A 213 10.08 -13.88 -25.03
N PHE A 214 11.37 -13.56 -25.21
CA PHE A 214 12.23 -13.15 -24.10
C PHE A 214 11.72 -11.88 -23.40
N THR A 215 11.28 -10.88 -24.17
CA THR A 215 10.78 -9.62 -23.59
C THR A 215 9.47 -9.81 -22.85
N PHE A 216 8.55 -10.66 -23.35
CA PHE A 216 7.33 -11.03 -22.63
C PHE A 216 7.64 -11.77 -21.32
N ALA A 217 8.51 -12.76 -21.36
CA ALA A 217 8.98 -13.48 -20.18
C ALA A 217 9.58 -12.55 -19.14
N PHE A 218 10.43 -11.62 -19.56
CA PHE A 218 11.05 -10.64 -18.67
C PHE A 218 10.02 -9.67 -18.06
N PHE A 219 9.09 -9.17 -18.86
CA PHE A 219 7.99 -8.31 -18.39
C PHE A 219 7.13 -9.02 -17.34
N ASP A 220 6.82 -10.30 -17.57
CA ASP A 220 6.06 -11.13 -16.65
C ASP A 220 6.77 -11.36 -15.31
N ILE A 221 8.08 -11.65 -15.36
CA ILE A 221 8.91 -11.76 -14.16
C ILE A 221 8.92 -10.44 -13.38
N MET A 222 9.07 -9.32 -14.07
CA MET A 222 9.06 -7.99 -13.45
C MET A 222 7.73 -7.68 -12.75
N ILE A 223 6.59 -7.98 -13.39
CA ILE A 223 5.27 -7.86 -12.75
C ILE A 223 5.15 -8.78 -11.54
N SER A 224 5.72 -9.98 -11.60
CA SER A 224 5.61 -10.96 -10.51
C SER A 224 6.48 -10.59 -9.29
N ILE A 225 7.62 -9.96 -9.51
CA ILE A 225 8.51 -9.44 -8.46
C ILE A 225 7.96 -8.11 -7.86
N TYR A 226 7.14 -7.38 -8.61
CA TYR A 226 6.64 -6.06 -8.25
C TYR A 226 5.97 -5.98 -6.86
N PRO A 227 5.07 -6.92 -6.45
CA PRO A 227 4.53 -6.97 -5.09
C PRO A 227 5.61 -7.10 -4.00
N LEU A 228 6.65 -7.91 -4.23
CA LEU A 228 7.75 -8.08 -3.27
C LEU A 228 8.56 -6.80 -3.11
N ILE A 229 8.78 -6.08 -4.21
CA ILE A 229 9.45 -4.79 -4.18
C ILE A 229 8.62 -3.79 -3.37
N ILE A 230 7.31 -3.69 -3.62
CA ILE A 230 6.41 -2.82 -2.86
C ILE A 230 6.44 -3.20 -1.37
N ALA A 231 6.24 -4.47 -1.04
CA ALA A 231 6.28 -5.01 0.32
C ALA A 231 7.58 -4.61 1.03
N GLY A 232 8.72 -4.83 0.39
CA GLY A 232 10.02 -4.44 0.92
C GLY A 232 10.16 -2.93 1.12
N TYR A 233 9.50 -2.10 0.30
CA TYR A 233 9.57 -0.65 0.38
C TYR A 233 8.65 0.00 1.40
N VAL A 234 7.48 -0.57 1.68
CA VAL A 234 6.49 0.07 2.57
C VAL A 234 7.07 0.43 3.96
N PRO A 235 7.90 -0.40 4.63
CA PRO A 235 8.54 -0.03 5.90
C PRO A 235 9.38 1.25 5.82
N PHE A 236 9.86 1.61 4.63
CA PHE A 236 10.67 2.80 4.39
C PHE A 236 9.84 3.99 3.90
N SER A 237 8.54 3.83 3.66
CA SER A 237 7.69 4.92 3.18
C SER A 237 7.39 5.93 4.28
N ASP A 238 7.15 5.47 5.51
CA ASP A 238 6.77 6.30 6.66
C ASP A 238 7.40 5.78 7.97
N PRO A 239 7.78 6.66 8.92
CA PRO A 239 8.28 6.25 10.25
C PRO A 239 7.33 5.34 11.04
N ILE A 240 6.01 5.46 10.84
CA ILE A 240 5.02 4.60 11.51
C ILE A 240 5.22 3.14 11.10
N PHE A 241 5.44 2.89 9.81
CA PHE A 241 5.68 1.54 9.31
C PHE A 241 7.04 1.00 9.77
N GLU A 242 8.08 1.85 9.82
CA GLU A 242 9.38 1.50 10.38
C GLU A 242 9.23 1.05 11.85
N ARG A 243 8.60 1.87 12.70
CA ARG A 243 8.35 1.54 14.11
C ARG A 243 7.52 0.25 14.24
N SER A 244 6.48 0.10 13.41
CA SER A 244 5.61 -1.07 13.41
C SER A 244 6.33 -2.37 13.06
N MET A 245 7.27 -2.31 12.11
CA MET A 245 8.13 -3.42 11.75
C MET A 245 9.11 -3.72 12.88
N LEU A 246 9.78 -2.71 13.46
CA LEU A 246 10.74 -2.89 14.55
C LEU A 246 10.12 -3.47 15.84
N ARG A 247 8.80 -3.37 16.01
CA ARG A 247 8.05 -4.01 17.11
C ARG A 247 7.87 -5.53 16.96
N LEU A 248 8.16 -6.11 15.80
CA LEU A 248 8.06 -7.57 15.58
C LEU A 248 9.26 -8.31 16.21
N PRO A 249 9.10 -9.56 16.66
CA PRO A 249 10.17 -10.34 17.32
C PRO A 249 11.44 -10.52 16.46
N TYR A 250 11.31 -10.44 15.13
CA TYR A 250 12.42 -10.45 14.17
C TYR A 250 12.47 -9.19 13.28
N GLY A 251 11.74 -8.15 13.69
CA GLY A 251 11.54 -6.95 12.89
C GLY A 251 12.82 -6.17 12.62
N LYS A 252 13.74 -6.16 13.58
CA LYS A 252 15.05 -5.48 13.47
C LYS A 252 15.93 -6.14 12.42
N ASP A 253 15.99 -7.47 12.40
CA ASP A 253 16.82 -8.23 11.46
C ASP A 253 16.27 -8.10 10.03
N ILE A 254 14.94 -8.21 9.87
CA ILE A 254 14.26 -8.00 8.59
C ILE A 254 14.49 -6.58 8.10
N PHE A 255 14.32 -5.57 8.97
CA PHE A 255 14.54 -4.18 8.60
C PHE A 255 16.00 -3.91 8.22
N ALA A 256 16.97 -4.49 8.95
CA ALA A 256 18.38 -4.39 8.64
C ALA A 256 18.69 -4.98 7.25
N MET A 257 18.19 -6.20 6.98
CA MET A 257 18.30 -6.85 5.67
C MET A 257 17.71 -5.96 4.56
N LEU A 258 16.48 -5.49 4.73
CA LEU A 258 15.83 -4.64 3.72
C LEU A 258 16.57 -3.30 3.53
N SER A 259 17.07 -2.70 4.62
CA SER A 259 17.78 -1.41 4.57
C SER A 259 19.10 -1.51 3.78
N PHE A 260 19.74 -2.69 3.82
CA PHE A 260 20.92 -3.00 3.01
C PHE A 260 20.58 -3.00 1.52
N PHE A 261 19.50 -3.68 1.12
CA PHE A 261 19.06 -3.73 -0.28
C PHE A 261 18.65 -2.36 -0.82
N PHE A 262 17.92 -1.56 -0.02
CA PHE A 262 17.43 -0.26 -0.47
C PHE A 262 18.41 0.90 -0.25
N ARG A 263 19.63 0.63 0.24
CA ARG A 263 20.73 1.59 0.47
C ARG A 263 20.26 2.91 1.09
N ARG A 264 19.26 2.86 1.97
CA ARG A 264 18.77 4.07 2.63
C ARG A 264 19.78 4.46 3.69
N LYS A 265 20.65 5.43 3.40
CA LYS A 265 21.37 6.15 4.45
C LYS A 265 20.29 6.72 5.37
N ARG A 266 20.20 6.18 6.59
CA ARG A 266 19.33 6.70 7.64
C ARG A 266 19.73 8.16 7.81
N ARG A 267 18.97 9.08 7.22
CA ARG A 267 18.98 10.45 7.72
C ARG A 267 18.33 10.30 9.08
N VAL A 268 19.16 10.06 10.09
CA VAL A 268 18.81 10.36 11.46
C VAL A 268 18.57 11.86 11.41
N LYS A 269 17.35 12.25 11.05
CA LYS A 269 16.80 13.47 11.59
C LYS A 269 16.78 13.15 13.06
N GLU A 270 17.85 13.52 13.76
CA GLU A 270 17.72 13.88 15.16
C GLU A 270 16.46 14.74 15.16
N SER A 271 15.40 14.22 15.76
CA SER A 271 14.29 15.07 16.13
C SER A 271 14.92 16.01 17.15
N THR A 272 15.60 17.06 16.68
CA THR A 272 15.79 18.29 17.42
C THR A 272 14.44 18.55 18.01
N ALA A 273 14.38 18.33 19.33
CA ALA A 273 13.17 18.19 20.11
C ALA A 273 12.11 19.08 19.49
N THR A 274 11.12 18.47 18.84
CA THR A 274 9.81 19.09 18.70
C THR A 274 9.37 19.28 20.14
N ILE A 275 9.82 20.39 20.74
CA ILE A 275 9.37 20.92 22.01
C ILE A 275 7.86 20.75 21.92
N HIS A 276 7.37 19.85 22.76
CA HIS A 276 6.04 19.28 22.69
C HIS A 276 5.03 20.39 22.38
N GLU A 277 4.39 20.38 21.21
CA GLU A 277 3.20 21.21 21.00
C GLU A 277 2.11 20.86 22.03
N THR A 278 2.15 19.64 22.59
CA THR A 278 1.40 19.27 23.80
C THR A 278 1.80 20.10 25.02
N ASP A 279 3.07 20.51 25.18
CA ASP A 279 3.50 21.48 26.20
C ASP A 279 2.99 22.89 25.89
N ILE A 280 2.69 23.23 24.63
CA ILE A 280 2.02 24.51 24.30
C ILE A 280 0.56 24.45 24.79
N TYR A 281 -0.15 23.34 24.60
CA TYR A 281 -1.50 23.14 25.15
C TYR A 281 -1.52 23.15 26.67
N PHE A 282 -0.57 22.45 27.32
CA PHE A 282 -0.44 22.51 28.77
C PHE A 282 0.03 23.89 29.26
N LYS A 283 0.89 24.61 28.52
CA LYS A 283 1.25 26.00 28.82
C LYS A 283 0.07 26.94 28.72
N MET A 284 -0.79 26.80 27.71
CA MET A 284 -1.97 27.65 27.57
C MET A 284 -2.97 27.41 28.71
N LEU A 285 -3.17 26.16 29.11
CA LEU A 285 -3.97 25.82 30.30
C LEU A 285 -3.34 26.37 31.58
N ASN A 286 -2.02 26.24 31.75
CA ASN A 286 -1.30 26.68 32.94
C ASN A 286 -1.21 28.22 33.07
N ASN A 287 -1.36 28.96 31.97
CA ASN A 287 -1.41 30.43 31.97
C ASN A 287 -2.83 30.99 32.17
N SER A 288 -3.85 30.12 32.20
CA SER A 288 -5.26 30.51 32.36
C SER A 288 -5.83 30.26 33.77
N ILE A 289 -5.01 29.71 34.67
CA ILE A 289 -5.27 29.53 36.11
C ILE A 289 -4.42 30.55 36.87
#